data_AF-A0A7V7WTM2-F1
#
_entry.id   AF-A0A7V7WTM2-F1
#
_cell.length_a   1.000
_cell.length_b   1.000
_cell.length_c   1.000
_cell.angle_alpha   90.00
_cell.angle_beta   90.00
_cell.angle_gamma   90.00
#
_symmetry.space_group_name_H-M   'P 1'
#
loop_
_entity.id
_entity.type
_entity.pdbx_description
1 polymer ?
#
loop_
_entity_poly.entity_id
_entity_poly.type
_entity_poly.pdbx_seq_one_letter_code
_entity_poly.pdbx_strand_id
1 'polypeptide(L)'
;GEVEGRRQVIEYLRFLRAEVPGFERAELIDIGTQLGVRETRRIRGAYRLSGDDVLGGARFDDAIGLNAWPIERHASGRVEWTFARDECNAFNQLPWRMLVPQRVRNLLVAGRCASMEHEGQSAARASGACFAMGQAAGTAAALMAMRGIAIDGIVPALQQVLRADGVELGR
;
A
#
# COMPACT_ATOMS: atom_id res chain seq x y z
N GLY A 1 -23.19 -3.37 10.64
CA GLY A 1 -21.74 -3.60 10.43
C GLY A 1 -21.17 -4.55 11.47
N GLU A 2 -21.07 -4.11 12.72
CA GLU A 2 -20.42 -4.88 13.80
C GLU A 2 -21.08 -6.22 14.15
N VAL A 3 -22.42 -6.23 14.24
CA VAL A 3 -23.20 -7.45 14.46
C VAL A 3 -23.00 -8.43 13.31
N GLU A 4 -23.03 -7.93 12.08
CA GLU A 4 -22.83 -8.72 10.86
C GLU A 4 -21.41 -9.28 10.77
N GLY A 5 -20.38 -8.50 11.09
CA GLY A 5 -19.01 -8.99 11.15
C GLY A 5 -18.83 -10.11 12.17
N ARG A 6 -19.46 -10.01 13.35
CA ARG A 6 -19.45 -11.08 14.36
C ARG A 6 -20.18 -12.33 13.87
N ARG A 7 -21.32 -12.17 13.19
CA ARG A 7 -22.03 -13.30 12.55
C ARG A 7 -21.12 -14.02 11.54
N GLN A 8 -20.46 -13.25 10.66
CA GLN A 8 -19.54 -13.77 9.66
C GLN A 8 -18.36 -14.52 10.29
N VAL A 9 -17.75 -14.01 11.37
CA VAL A 9 -16.65 -14.72 12.07
C VAL A 9 -17.07 -16.13 12.53
N ILE A 10 -18.26 -16.26 13.12
CA ILE A 10 -18.77 -17.56 13.57
C ILE A 10 -19.08 -18.49 12.40
N GLU A 11 -19.51 -17.94 11.25
CA GLU A 11 -19.72 -18.70 10.02
C GLU A 11 -18.41 -19.18 9.41
N TYR A 12 -17.40 -18.32 9.33
CA TYR A 12 -16.06 -18.70 8.86
C TYR A 12 -15.44 -19.77 9.74
N LEU A 13 -15.53 -19.67 11.08
CA LEU A 13 -15.01 -20.71 11.96
C LEU A 13 -15.71 -22.07 11.75
N ARG A 14 -17.04 -22.06 11.59
CA ARG A 14 -17.82 -23.27 11.29
C ARG A 14 -17.38 -23.88 9.95
N PHE A 15 -17.24 -23.06 8.92
CA PHE A 15 -16.76 -23.49 7.62
C PHE A 15 -15.35 -24.08 7.69
N LEU A 16 -14.40 -23.39 8.34
CA LEU A 16 -13.01 -23.84 8.46
C LEU A 16 -12.91 -25.20 9.17
N ARG A 17 -13.64 -25.39 10.28
CA ARG A 17 -13.69 -26.68 11.00
C ARG A 17 -14.27 -27.82 10.17
N ALA A 18 -15.20 -27.53 9.26
CA ALA A 18 -15.88 -28.53 8.44
C ALA A 18 -15.10 -28.88 7.16
N GLU A 19 -14.45 -27.89 6.53
CA GLU A 19 -13.96 -27.99 5.15
C GLU A 19 -12.43 -27.92 5.01
N VAL A 20 -11.70 -27.44 6.02
CA VAL A 20 -10.24 -27.25 5.93
C VAL A 20 -9.51 -28.29 6.78
N PRO A 21 -8.76 -29.24 6.18
CA PRO A 21 -7.99 -30.22 6.92
C PRO A 21 -7.06 -29.60 7.95
N GLY A 22 -7.08 -30.11 9.18
CA GLY A 22 -6.27 -29.62 10.30
C GLY A 22 -6.91 -28.50 11.13
N PHE A 23 -8.08 -27.98 10.72
CA PHE A 23 -8.81 -26.95 11.46
C PHE A 23 -9.95 -27.51 12.33
N GLU A 24 -10.13 -28.82 12.45
CA GLU A 24 -11.27 -29.47 13.11
C GLU A 24 -11.40 -29.05 14.59
N ARG A 25 -10.27 -28.75 15.23
CA ARG A 25 -10.17 -28.27 16.62
C ARG A 25 -9.79 -26.79 16.72
N ALA A 26 -9.82 -26.02 15.63
CA ALA A 26 -9.49 -24.60 15.66
C ALA A 26 -10.45 -23.86 16.59
N GLU A 27 -9.98 -22.96 17.44
CA GLU A 27 -10.83 -22.17 18.36
C GLU A 27 -10.67 -20.68 18.10
N LEU A 28 -11.73 -19.93 18.43
CA LEU A 28 -11.69 -18.47 18.35
C LEU A 28 -11.07 -17.92 19.63
N ILE A 29 -9.87 -17.36 19.52
CA ILE A 29 -9.13 -16.79 20.66
C ILE A 29 -9.51 -15.32 20.88
N ASP A 30 -9.65 -14.56 19.79
CA ASP A 30 -9.95 -13.13 19.85
C ASP A 30 -10.68 -12.65 18.58
N ILE A 31 -11.42 -11.56 18.70
CA ILE A 31 -12.04 -10.82 17.59
C ILE A 31 -11.83 -9.33 17.79
N GLY A 32 -11.76 -8.59 16.68
CA GLY A 32 -11.73 -7.13 16.76
C GLY A 32 -12.90 -6.58 17.56
N THR A 33 -12.61 -5.76 18.58
CA THR A 33 -13.62 -5.10 19.41
C THR A 33 -14.49 -4.15 18.59
N GLN A 34 -13.92 -3.59 17.51
CA GLN A 34 -14.54 -2.63 16.60
C GLN A 34 -14.24 -2.97 15.14
N LEU A 35 -15.04 -2.43 14.23
CA LEU A 35 -14.74 -2.53 12.80
C LEU A 35 -13.45 -1.78 12.45
N GLY A 36 -12.58 -2.45 11.68
CA GLY A 36 -11.36 -1.84 11.17
C GLY A 36 -11.66 -0.72 10.17
N VAL A 37 -11.11 0.47 10.44
CA VAL A 37 -11.19 1.61 9.50
C VAL A 37 -10.15 1.44 8.40
N ARG A 38 -10.60 1.26 7.16
CA ARG A 38 -9.74 1.00 5.98
C ARG A 38 -9.15 2.27 5.38
N GLU A 39 -9.83 3.38 5.55
CA GLU A 39 -9.46 4.67 4.98
C GLU A 39 -9.63 5.79 6.00
N THR A 40 -8.59 6.61 6.15
CA THR A 40 -8.60 7.80 7.00
C THR A 40 -7.94 8.96 6.25
N ARG A 41 -7.28 9.85 6.98
CA ARG A 41 -6.60 11.02 6.44
C ARG A 41 -5.38 10.59 5.63
N ARG A 42 -5.21 11.23 4.48
CA ARG A 42 -4.00 11.16 3.64
C ARG A 42 -3.42 12.56 3.49
N ILE A 43 -2.11 12.62 3.30
CA ILE A 43 -1.48 13.88 2.91
C ILE A 43 -1.85 14.26 1.47
N ARG A 44 -1.74 15.55 1.16
CA ARG A 44 -1.59 16.02 -0.21
C ARG A 44 -0.10 16.12 -0.50
N GLY A 45 0.42 15.11 -1.20
CA GLY A 45 1.78 15.10 -1.70
C GLY A 45 1.91 15.78 -3.06
N ALA A 46 3.11 15.79 -3.62
CA ALA A 46 3.38 16.32 -4.95
C ALA A 46 2.71 15.50 -6.08
N TYR A 47 2.32 14.25 -5.79
CA TYR A 47 1.48 13.43 -6.67
C TYR A 47 0.48 12.61 -5.85
N ARG A 48 -0.67 12.29 -6.43
CA ARG A 48 -1.62 11.35 -5.85
C ARG A 48 -1.73 10.15 -6.79
N LEU A 49 -1.34 8.98 -6.30
CA LEU A 49 -1.55 7.74 -7.04
C LEU A 49 -3.07 7.52 -7.23
N SER A 50 -3.50 7.43 -8.47
CA SER A 50 -4.90 7.26 -8.85
C SER A 50 -5.27 5.78 -9.06
N GLY A 51 -6.57 5.51 -9.23
CA GLY A 51 -7.02 4.19 -9.66
C GLY A 51 -6.56 3.86 -11.07
N ASP A 52 -6.55 4.84 -11.97
CA ASP A 52 -6.07 4.66 -13.34
C ASP A 52 -4.58 4.33 -13.40
N ASP A 53 -3.76 4.88 -12.49
CA ASP A 53 -2.34 4.51 -12.41
C ASP A 53 -2.15 3.04 -12.03
N VAL A 54 -2.99 2.54 -11.11
CA VAL A 54 -2.97 1.12 -10.69
C VAL A 54 -3.45 0.22 -11.82
N LEU A 55 -4.61 0.55 -12.41
CA LEU A 55 -5.21 -0.25 -13.47
C LEU A 55 -4.43 -0.21 -14.78
N GLY A 56 -3.76 0.90 -15.07
CA GLY A 56 -2.93 1.09 -16.26
C GLY A 56 -1.48 0.65 -16.11
N GLY A 57 -1.08 0.18 -14.92
CA GLY A 57 0.30 -0.26 -14.66
C GLY A 57 1.32 0.86 -14.83
N ALA A 58 1.04 2.03 -14.25
CA ALA A 58 1.80 3.25 -14.47
C ALA A 58 3.30 3.11 -14.14
N ARG A 59 4.12 3.80 -14.92
CA ARG A 59 5.57 3.93 -14.74
C ARG A 59 5.93 5.39 -14.47
N PHE A 60 6.97 5.59 -13.69
CA PHE A 60 7.42 6.85 -13.13
C PHE A 60 8.95 6.86 -13.07
N ASP A 61 9.56 7.96 -13.51
CA ASP A 61 11.01 8.15 -13.44
C ASP A 61 11.52 8.17 -11.99
N ASP A 62 10.65 8.54 -11.05
CA ASP A 62 10.92 8.60 -9.62
C ASP A 62 10.38 7.40 -8.82
N ALA A 63 10.30 6.22 -9.45
CA ALA A 63 9.87 4.99 -8.79
C ALA A 63 10.71 4.65 -7.54
N ILE A 64 10.01 4.23 -6.47
CA ILE A 64 10.59 3.80 -5.19
C ILE A 64 10.21 2.37 -4.80
N GLY A 65 9.39 1.71 -5.62
CA GLY A 65 8.98 0.33 -5.45
C GLY A 65 7.78 0.00 -6.34
N LEU A 66 7.35 -1.26 -6.30
CA LEU A 66 6.22 -1.76 -7.08
C LEU A 66 5.01 -2.04 -6.21
N ASN A 67 3.82 -1.89 -6.78
CA ASN A 67 2.55 -2.38 -6.24
C ASN A 67 1.90 -3.31 -7.26
N ALA A 68 1.62 -4.55 -6.85
CA ALA A 68 0.90 -5.55 -7.64
C ALA A 68 -0.44 -5.94 -7.00
N TRP A 69 -0.87 -5.23 -5.95
CA TRP A 69 -2.18 -5.46 -5.35
C TRP A 69 -3.27 -4.82 -6.21
N PRO A 70 -4.33 -5.56 -6.59
CA PRO A 70 -5.44 -5.01 -7.37
C PRO A 70 -6.25 -3.98 -6.56
N ILE A 71 -7.13 -3.25 -7.23
CA ILE A 71 -8.09 -2.39 -6.56
C ILE A 71 -9.10 -3.28 -5.82
N GLU A 72 -9.15 -3.14 -4.50
CA GLU A 72 -10.07 -3.84 -3.59
C GLU A 72 -11.04 -2.82 -2.98
N ARG A 73 -12.20 -2.62 -3.62
CA ARG A 73 -13.24 -1.72 -3.12
C ARG A 73 -14.21 -2.50 -2.23
N HIS A 74 -14.41 -2.00 -1.01
CA HIS A 74 -15.42 -2.53 -0.09
C HIS A 74 -16.71 -1.73 -0.24
N ALA A 75 -17.67 -2.29 -0.99
CA ALA A 75 -19.01 -1.77 -1.08
C ALA A 75 -19.90 -2.41 0.00
N SER A 76 -21.10 -1.86 0.22
CA SER A 76 -22.05 -2.39 1.20
C SER A 76 -22.37 -3.87 0.93
N GLY A 77 -21.81 -4.75 1.77
CA GLY A 77 -22.04 -6.19 1.72
C GLY A 77 -21.24 -6.97 0.66
N ARG A 78 -20.35 -6.32 -0.10
CA ARG A 78 -19.52 -7.02 -1.11
C ARG A 78 -18.16 -6.37 -1.30
N VAL A 79 -17.19 -7.20 -1.72
CA VAL A 79 -15.87 -6.74 -2.15
C VAL A 79 -15.82 -6.79 -3.67
N GLU A 80 -15.48 -5.67 -4.29
CA GLU A 80 -15.22 -5.56 -5.71
C GLU A 80 -13.72 -5.56 -5.96
N TRP A 81 -13.30 -6.46 -6.84
CA TRP A 81 -11.92 -6.56 -7.29
C TRP A 81 -11.82 -6.03 -8.71
N THR A 82 -10.87 -5.14 -8.96
CA THR A 82 -10.53 -4.68 -10.31
C THR A 82 -9.04 -4.85 -10.54
N PHE A 83 -8.70 -5.65 -11.55
CA PHE A 83 -7.33 -6.03 -11.89
C PHE A 83 -6.74 -5.09 -12.95
N ALA A 84 -5.42 -5.12 -13.10
CA ALA A 84 -4.72 -4.38 -14.15
C ALA A 84 -5.31 -4.72 -15.54
N ARG A 85 -5.35 -3.72 -16.43
CA ARG A 85 -5.91 -3.84 -17.78
C ARG A 85 -4.98 -4.59 -18.73
N ASP A 86 -3.69 -4.55 -18.45
CA ASP A 86 -2.66 -5.26 -19.22
C ASP A 86 -2.34 -6.60 -18.53
N GLU A 87 -2.66 -7.69 -19.21
CA GLU A 87 -2.39 -9.06 -18.73
C GLU A 87 -0.89 -9.35 -18.59
N CYS A 88 -0.04 -8.63 -19.33
CA CYS A 88 1.41 -8.75 -19.29
C CYS A 88 2.06 -7.80 -18.27
N ASN A 89 1.31 -6.84 -17.71
CA ASN A 89 1.79 -5.89 -16.72
C ASN A 89 0.82 -5.76 -15.53
N ALA A 90 1.00 -6.66 -14.56
CA ALA A 90 0.16 -6.74 -13.38
C ALA A 90 0.63 -5.84 -12.21
N PHE A 91 1.47 -4.84 -12.48
CA PHE A 91 1.97 -3.93 -11.44
C PHE A 91 1.98 -2.47 -11.90
N ASN A 92 1.92 -1.56 -10.93
CA ASN A 92 2.24 -0.15 -11.09
C ASN A 92 3.45 0.20 -10.22
N GLN A 93 4.18 1.24 -10.62
CA GLN A 93 5.23 1.81 -9.78
C GLN A 93 4.63 2.74 -8.72
N LEU A 94 5.33 2.88 -7.60
CA LEU A 94 5.05 3.86 -6.55
C LEU A 94 6.01 5.04 -6.74
N PRO A 95 5.54 6.27 -7.00
CA PRO A 95 6.43 7.40 -7.25
C PRO A 95 6.86 8.11 -5.96
N TRP A 96 8.13 8.48 -5.82
CA TRP A 96 8.71 9.19 -4.66
C TRP A 96 7.87 10.36 -4.19
N ARG A 97 7.41 11.18 -5.13
CA ARG A 97 6.54 12.36 -4.91
C ARG A 97 5.22 12.06 -4.18
N MET A 98 4.79 10.80 -4.08
CA MET A 98 3.62 10.43 -3.25
C MET A 98 3.90 10.48 -1.74
N LEU A 99 5.17 10.43 -1.34
CA LEU A 99 5.60 10.46 0.06
C LEU A 99 5.91 11.87 0.59
N VAL A 100 6.03 12.85 -0.32
CA VAL A 100 6.53 14.20 -0.02
C VAL A 100 5.36 15.18 0.17
N PRO A 101 5.10 15.69 1.39
CA PRO A 101 4.07 16.71 1.63
C PRO A 101 4.42 18.04 0.96
N GLN A 102 3.42 18.75 0.44
CA GLN A 102 3.66 20.02 -0.28
C GLN A 102 4.07 21.21 0.62
N ARG A 103 3.76 21.16 1.93
CA ARG A 103 3.90 22.32 2.84
C ARG A 103 4.98 22.14 3.92
N VAL A 104 5.51 20.94 4.10
CA VAL A 104 6.44 20.61 5.19
C VAL A 104 7.65 19.90 4.59
N ARG A 105 8.84 20.50 4.69
CA ARG A 105 10.05 20.05 3.98
C ARG A 105 10.87 18.99 4.74
N ASN A 106 10.63 18.82 6.03
CA ASN A 106 11.34 17.87 6.91
C ASN A 106 10.44 16.71 7.37
N LEU A 107 9.42 16.38 6.57
CA LEU A 107 8.46 15.32 6.87
C LEU A 107 8.30 14.44 5.64
N LEU A 108 8.42 13.12 5.83
CA LEU A 108 8.04 12.12 4.84
C LEU A 108 6.90 11.29 5.42
N VAL A 109 5.99 10.84 4.56
CA VAL A 109 4.83 10.05 4.97
C VAL A 109 4.74 8.79 4.12
N ALA A 110 4.65 7.63 4.79
CA ALA A 110 4.62 6.32 4.15
C ALA A 110 3.42 5.49 4.61
N GLY A 111 2.99 4.56 3.76
CA GLY A 111 1.88 3.64 4.04
C GLY A 111 0.50 4.26 3.80
N ARG A 112 -0.49 3.87 4.61
CA ARG A 112 -1.92 4.20 4.40
C ARG A 112 -2.23 5.70 4.29
N CYS A 113 -1.38 6.54 4.87
CA CYS A 113 -1.53 8.00 4.90
C CYS A 113 -0.76 8.73 3.78
N ALA A 114 -0.02 8.01 2.93
CA ALA A 114 0.66 8.58 1.77
C ALA A 114 -0.34 9.14 0.74
N SER A 115 0.17 9.96 -0.18
CA SER A 115 -0.64 10.74 -1.12
C SER A 115 -1.23 9.86 -2.22
N MET A 116 -2.52 9.54 -2.09
CA MET A 116 -3.26 8.65 -2.99
C MET A 116 -4.71 9.11 -3.12
N GLU A 117 -5.34 8.79 -4.24
CA GLU A 117 -6.79 8.90 -4.38
C GLU A 117 -7.48 7.69 -3.74
N HIS A 118 -8.81 7.70 -3.64
CA HIS A 118 -9.56 6.62 -2.99
C HIS A 118 -9.20 5.24 -3.59
N GLU A 119 -9.20 5.15 -4.93
CA GLU A 119 -8.93 3.91 -5.63
C GLU A 119 -7.46 3.50 -5.60
N GLY A 120 -6.53 4.45 -5.79
CA GLY A 120 -5.10 4.17 -5.63
C GLY A 120 -4.75 3.71 -4.22
N GLN A 121 -5.42 4.27 -3.21
CA GLN A 121 -5.26 3.84 -1.81
C GLN A 121 -5.81 2.44 -1.56
N SER A 122 -6.92 2.06 -2.20
CA SER A 122 -7.51 0.73 -1.99
C SER A 122 -6.56 -0.40 -2.40
N ALA A 123 -5.67 -0.13 -3.36
CA ALA A 123 -4.59 -1.00 -3.80
C ALA A 123 -3.30 -0.83 -2.96
N ALA A 124 -2.71 0.37 -2.98
CA ALA A 124 -1.36 0.61 -2.43
C ALA A 124 -1.32 0.70 -0.89
N ARG A 125 -2.45 0.56 -0.19
CA ARG A 125 -2.49 0.40 1.28
C ARG A 125 -2.11 -0.99 1.77
N ALA A 126 -2.00 -1.98 0.87
CA ALA A 126 -1.60 -3.32 1.22
C ALA A 126 -0.16 -3.34 1.80
N SER A 127 0.15 -4.36 2.61
CA SER A 127 1.40 -4.41 3.37
C SER A 127 2.65 -4.30 2.49
N GLY A 128 2.66 -4.94 1.31
CA GLY A 128 3.79 -4.89 0.38
C GLY A 128 4.17 -3.47 -0.05
N ALA A 129 3.19 -2.71 -0.56
CA ALA A 129 3.39 -1.31 -0.94
C ALA A 129 3.77 -0.44 0.28
N CYS A 130 3.19 -0.70 1.46
CA CYS A 130 3.58 -0.02 2.70
C CYS A 130 5.04 -0.24 3.09
N PHE A 131 5.55 -1.46 2.93
CA PHE A 131 6.96 -1.76 3.19
C PHE A 131 7.88 -1.04 2.21
N ALA A 132 7.55 -1.05 0.91
CA ALA A 132 8.32 -0.32 -0.10
C ALA A 132 8.37 1.19 0.20
N MET A 133 7.22 1.79 0.52
CA MET A 133 7.15 3.20 0.93
C MET A 133 7.97 3.47 2.19
N GLY A 134 7.91 2.57 3.19
CA GLY A 134 8.64 2.71 4.45
C GLY A 134 10.16 2.65 4.26
N GLN A 135 10.65 1.68 3.48
CA GLN A 135 12.07 1.58 3.14
C GLN A 135 12.54 2.84 2.40
N ALA A 136 11.81 3.27 1.37
CA ALA A 136 12.15 4.46 0.61
C ALA A 136 12.21 5.73 1.48
N ALA A 137 11.21 5.94 2.34
CA ALA A 137 11.17 7.09 3.24
C ALA A 137 12.33 7.07 4.25
N GLY A 138 12.60 5.92 4.87
CA GLY A 138 13.69 5.76 5.84
C GLY A 138 15.07 5.96 5.21
N THR A 139 15.32 5.34 4.06
CA THR A 139 16.57 5.47 3.31
C THR A 139 16.79 6.92 2.87
N ALA A 140 15.76 7.59 2.35
CA ALA A 140 15.86 8.99 1.98
C ALA A 140 16.15 9.88 3.20
N ALA A 141 15.48 9.66 4.33
CA ALA A 141 15.75 10.39 5.57
C ALA A 141 17.21 10.23 6.03
N ALA A 142 17.76 9.01 5.98
CA ALA A 142 19.15 8.75 6.31
C ALA A 142 20.12 9.43 5.34
N LEU A 143 19.86 9.38 4.02
CA LEU A 143 20.67 10.06 3.01
C LEU A 143 20.68 11.58 3.20
N MET A 144 19.52 12.18 3.46
CA MET A 144 19.41 13.61 3.74
C MET A 144 20.17 13.99 5.02
N ALA A 145 20.02 13.23 6.10
CA ALA A 145 20.66 13.51 7.38
C ALA A 145 22.19 13.30 7.36
N MET A 146 22.68 12.25 6.71
CA MET A 146 24.10 11.88 6.74
C MET A 146 24.92 12.53 5.63
N ARG A 147 24.30 12.81 4.47
CA ARG A 147 25.01 13.31 3.28
C ARG A 147 24.59 14.71 2.86
N GLY A 148 23.62 15.32 3.54
CA GLY A 148 23.15 16.68 3.25
C GLY A 148 22.48 16.82 1.88
N ILE A 149 22.02 15.71 1.28
CA ILE A 149 21.34 15.76 -0.02
C ILE A 149 19.98 16.42 0.19
N ALA A 150 19.63 17.40 -0.65
CA ALA A 150 18.33 18.04 -0.58
C ALA A 150 17.20 17.08 -1.03
N ILE A 151 16.00 17.27 -0.49
CA ILE A 151 14.81 16.53 -0.94
C ILE A 151 14.58 16.72 -2.44
N ASP A 152 14.86 17.93 -2.93
CA ASP A 152 14.90 18.30 -4.33
C ASP A 152 16.20 17.73 -4.94
N GLY A 153 16.11 16.55 -5.57
CA GLY A 153 17.26 15.84 -6.16
C GLY A 153 17.69 14.56 -5.43
N ILE A 154 16.95 14.12 -4.40
CA ILE A 154 17.26 12.88 -3.66
C ILE A 154 17.08 11.60 -4.49
N VAL A 155 16.20 11.63 -5.50
CA VAL A 155 15.71 10.44 -6.22
C VAL A 155 16.84 9.58 -6.82
N PRO A 156 17.85 10.12 -7.54
CA PRO A 156 18.90 9.28 -8.11
C PRO A 156 19.71 8.53 -7.05
N ALA A 157 20.08 9.22 -5.96
CA ALA A 157 20.82 8.61 -4.84
C ALA A 157 19.96 7.59 -4.09
N LEU A 158 18.68 7.90 -3.88
CA LEU A 158 17.72 6.99 -3.26
C LEU A 158 17.57 5.71 -4.08
N GLN A 159 17.29 5.82 -5.37
CA GLN A 159 17.11 4.66 -6.25
C GLN A 159 18.39 3.83 -6.37
N GLN A 160 19.58 4.44 -6.30
CA GLN A 160 20.83 3.69 -6.26
C GLN A 160 20.90 2.80 -5.02
N VAL A 161 20.58 3.33 -3.84
CA VAL A 161 20.57 2.56 -2.59
C VAL A 161 19.49 1.49 -2.61
N LEU A 162 18.26 1.83 -3.02
CA LEU A 162 17.16 0.87 -3.10
C LEU A 162 17.51 -0.32 -4.02
N ARG A 163 18.12 -0.07 -5.19
CA ARG A 163 18.57 -1.15 -6.08
C ARG A 163 19.70 -1.98 -5.46
N ALA A 164 20.63 -1.35 -4.74
CA ALA A 164 21.68 -2.07 -4.02
C ALA A 164 21.12 -2.99 -2.92
N ASP A 165 20.02 -2.58 -2.28
CA ASP A 165 19.27 -3.37 -1.30
C ASP A 165 18.36 -4.44 -1.95
N GLY A 166 18.34 -4.55 -3.28
CA GLY A 166 17.55 -5.54 -4.02
C GLY A 166 16.10 -5.14 -4.32
N VAL A 167 15.74 -3.86 -4.17
CA VAL A 167 14.40 -3.36 -4.53
C VAL A 167 14.26 -3.31 -6.05
N GLU A 168 13.24 -4.00 -6.58
CA GLU A 168 12.83 -3.91 -7.98
C GLU A 168 12.09 -2.58 -8.24
N LEU A 169 12.49 -1.87 -9.30
CA LEU A 169 11.91 -0.58 -9.67
C LEU A 169 11.25 -0.61 -11.05
N GLY A 170 11.12 -1.77 -11.69
CA GLY A 170 10.36 -1.99 -12.92
C GLY A 170 11.07 -1.44 -14.16
N ARG A 171 12.24 -2.01 -14.47
CA ARG A 171 12.90 -1.77 -15.77
C ARG A 171 12.00 -2.12 -16.96
#